data_AF-X1QG66-F1
#
_entry.id   AF-X1QG66-F1
#
_cell.length_a   1.000
_cell.length_b   1.000
_cell.length_c   1.000
_cell.angle_alpha   90.00
_cell.angle_beta   90.00
_cell.angle_gamma   90.00
#
_symmetry.space_group_name_H-M   'P 1'
#
loop_
_entity.id
_entity.type
_entity.pdbx_description
1 polymer ?
#
loop_
_entity_poly.entity_id
_entity_poly.type
_entity_poly.pdbx_seq_one_letter_code
_entity_poly.pdbx_strand_id
1 'polypeptide(L)'
;PIPTSTTILTADLLPHFTRYFSAYLDPNVIAIKIVQLPGICYLEIIRQSKPDEPPITSREQIPLDGLVEPDQPTLDDLRANEAHLKSCDAYDWIMISDLFPEETAYKIADEWERPGGKLEQAKEIGDDVF
;
A
#
# COMPACT_ATOMS: atom_id res chain seq x y z
N PRO A 1 -14.23 1.95 34.69
CA PRO A 1 -13.08 1.29 34.02
C PRO A 1 -12.54 2.20 32.91
N ILE A 2 -11.29 2.64 33.05
CA ILE A 2 -10.61 3.43 32.01
C ILE A 2 -10.21 2.42 30.93
N PRO A 3 -10.61 2.57 29.66
CA PRO A 3 -10.21 1.63 28.63
C PRO A 3 -8.68 1.64 28.51
N THR A 4 -8.10 0.45 28.56
CA THR A 4 -6.68 0.17 28.32
C THR A 4 -6.29 0.85 27.01
N SER A 5 -5.23 1.66 27.03
CA SER A 5 -4.68 2.33 25.85
C SER A 5 -4.57 1.32 24.69
N THR A 6 -5.40 1.49 23.65
CA THR A 6 -5.29 0.68 22.44
C THR A 6 -3.88 0.84 21.89
N THR A 7 -3.13 -0.25 21.76
CA THR A 7 -1.80 -0.20 21.15
C THR A 7 -1.97 0.15 19.68
N ILE A 8 -1.48 1.33 19.30
CA ILE A 8 -1.43 1.78 17.91
C ILE A 8 0.02 1.70 17.46
N LEU A 9 0.28 0.89 16.45
CA LEU A 9 1.59 0.77 15.84
C LEU A 9 1.53 1.35 14.42
N THR A 10 2.57 2.08 14.03
CA THR A 10 2.64 2.69 12.70
C THR A 10 4.04 2.55 12.12
N ALA A 11 4.14 2.39 10.80
CA ALA A 11 5.40 2.49 10.07
C ALA A 11 5.22 3.40 8.84
N ASP A 12 6.27 4.19 8.54
CA ASP A 12 6.29 5.13 7.42
C ASP A 12 6.79 4.43 6.15
N LEU A 13 5.93 4.41 5.14
CA LEU A 13 6.20 3.81 3.83
C LEU A 13 6.67 4.86 2.81
N LEU A 14 6.48 6.16 3.06
CA LEU A 14 6.83 7.21 2.10
C LEU A 14 8.28 7.13 1.59
N PRO A 15 9.30 6.82 2.42
CA PRO A 15 10.66 6.66 1.93
C PRO A 15 10.83 5.54 0.89
N HIS A 16 10.07 4.45 1.03
CA HIS A 16 10.08 3.35 0.07
C HIS A 16 9.44 3.80 -1.25
N PHE A 17 8.26 4.44 -1.19
CA PHE A 17 7.59 4.95 -2.38
C PHE A 17 8.41 6.01 -3.11
N THR A 18 9.05 6.91 -2.38
CA THR A 18 9.92 7.94 -2.98
C THR A 18 11.11 7.30 -3.70
N ARG A 19 11.66 6.21 -3.15
CA ARG A 19 12.82 5.53 -3.73
C ARG A 19 12.47 4.71 -4.97
N TYR A 20 11.36 3.97 -4.97
CA TYR A 20 11.05 2.99 -6.00
C TYR A 20 9.92 3.39 -6.95
N PHE A 21 9.02 4.29 -6.52
CA PHE A 21 7.82 4.67 -7.25
C PHE A 21 7.69 6.19 -7.46
N SER A 22 8.77 6.97 -7.29
CA SER A 22 8.72 8.44 -7.42
C SER A 22 8.22 8.94 -8.76
N ALA A 23 8.41 8.17 -9.84
CA ALA A 23 7.89 8.52 -11.16
C ALA A 23 6.36 8.37 -11.28
N TYR A 24 5.74 7.61 -10.37
CA TYR A 24 4.31 7.28 -10.40
C TYR A 24 3.53 7.92 -9.26
N LEU A 25 4.19 8.23 -8.14
CA LEU A 25 3.56 8.76 -6.93
C LEU A 25 2.88 10.10 -7.21
N ASP A 26 1.63 10.26 -6.74
CA ASP A 26 0.94 11.55 -6.77
C ASP A 26 1.76 12.59 -6.00
N PRO A 27 2.13 13.72 -6.63
CA PRO A 27 2.97 14.75 -6.00
C PRO A 27 2.32 15.41 -4.77
N ASN A 28 1.00 15.25 -4.59
CA ASN A 28 0.31 15.76 -3.41
C ASN A 28 0.47 14.84 -2.19
N VAL A 29 0.95 13.60 -2.35
CA VAL A 29 1.18 12.68 -1.23
C VAL A 29 2.37 13.14 -0.40
N ILE A 30 2.13 13.40 0.88
CA ILE A 30 3.16 13.85 1.82
C ILE A 30 3.40 12.87 2.98
N ALA A 31 2.54 11.87 3.15
CA ALA A 31 2.78 10.74 4.05
C ALA A 31 2.01 9.51 3.60
N ILE A 32 2.62 8.34 3.77
CA ILE A 32 2.00 7.03 3.56
C ILE A 32 2.40 6.17 4.74
N LYS A 33 1.44 5.69 5.52
CA LYS A 33 1.72 4.89 6.70
C LYS A 33 0.87 3.64 6.71
N ILE A 34 1.47 2.53 7.13
CA ILE A 34 0.69 1.41 7.62
C ILE A 34 0.34 1.69 9.09
N VAL A 35 -0.93 1.50 9.45
CA VAL A 35 -1.44 1.65 10.81
C VAL A 35 -2.05 0.32 11.25
N GLN A 36 -1.58 -0.19 12.39
CA GLN A 36 -2.06 -1.44 12.96
C GLN A 36 -2.68 -1.18 14.33
N LEU A 37 -3.94 -1.60 14.45
CA LEU A 37 -4.74 -1.62 15.67
C LEU A 37 -5.18 -3.07 15.95
N PRO A 38 -5.71 -3.39 17.14
CA PRO A 38 -6.36 -4.67 17.40
C PRO A 38 -7.39 -5.04 16.33
N GLY A 39 -7.13 -6.14 15.62
CA GLY A 39 -8.05 -6.71 14.62
C GLY A 39 -8.23 -5.88 13.35
N ILE A 40 -7.36 -4.90 13.07
CA ILE A 40 -7.41 -4.14 11.82
C ILE A 40 -6.03 -3.59 11.44
N CYS A 41 -5.72 -3.68 10.15
CA CYS A 41 -4.57 -3.04 9.54
C CYS A 41 -5.02 -2.22 8.32
N TYR A 42 -4.61 -0.96 8.24
CA TYR A 42 -5.01 -0.07 7.14
C TYR A 42 -3.88 0.85 6.72
N LEU A 43 -4.01 1.41 5.52
CA LEU A 43 -3.12 2.42 4.98
C LEU A 43 -3.67 3.81 5.32
N GLU A 44 -2.87 4.65 5.96
CA GLU A 44 -3.16 6.07 6.18
C GLU A 44 -2.36 6.90 5.19
N ILE A 45 -3.05 7.64 4.33
CA ILE A 45 -2.43 8.49 3.31
C ILE A 45 -2.77 9.94 3.61
N ILE A 46 -1.77 10.81 3.59
CA ILE A 46 -1.93 12.23 3.81
C ILE A 46 -1.57 12.97 2.53
N ARG A 47 -2.51 13.77 2.03
CA ARG A 47 -2.37 14.55 0.80
C ARG A 47 -2.47 16.05 1.07
N GLN A 48 -1.61 16.84 0.43
CA GLN A 48 -1.59 18.29 0.49
C GLN A 48 -1.99 18.88 -0.86
N SER A 49 -3.25 19.26 -1.03
CA SER A 49 -3.74 19.79 -2.31
C SER A 49 -3.30 21.23 -2.58
N LYS A 50 -3.24 22.08 -1.54
CA LYS A 50 -2.78 23.48 -1.64
C LYS A 50 -1.97 23.86 -0.39
N PRO A 51 -0.91 24.66 -0.48
CA PRO A 51 -0.06 25.01 0.67
C PRO A 51 -0.79 25.62 1.87
N ASP A 52 -1.88 26.36 1.61
CA ASP A 52 -2.63 27.10 2.63
C ASP A 52 -3.84 26.33 3.20
N GLU A 53 -4.12 25.13 2.69
CA GLU A 53 -5.22 24.29 3.16
C GLU A 53 -4.69 23.20 4.12
N PRO A 54 -5.48 22.75 5.10
CA PRO A 54 -5.08 21.62 5.93
C PRO A 54 -4.94 20.34 5.08
N PRO A 55 -3.94 19.48 5.34
CA PRO A 55 -3.83 18.20 4.67
C PRO A 55 -5.08 17.33 4.86
N ILE A 56 -5.41 16.56 3.83
CA ILE A 56 -6.50 15.59 3.87
C ILE A 56 -5.90 14.22 4.21
N THR A 57 -6.52 13.51 5.15
CA THR A 57 -6.12 12.14 5.53
C THR A 57 -7.16 11.15 5.03
N SER A 58 -6.78 10.18 4.20
CA SER A 58 -7.58 9.01 3.86
C SER A 58 -7.10 7.79 4.64
N ARG A 59 -8.04 6.87 4.92
CA ARG A 59 -7.77 5.58 5.55
C ARG A 59 -8.34 4.51 4.64
N GLU A 60 -7.47 3.64 4.13
CA GLU A 60 -7.80 2.68 3.10
C GLU A 60 -7.53 1.27 3.59
N GLN A 61 -8.48 0.37 3.34
CA GLN A 61 -8.25 -1.05 3.59
C GLN A 61 -7.19 -1.58 2.63
N ILE A 62 -6.42 -2.57 3.08
CA ILE A 62 -5.37 -3.20 2.29
C ILE A 62 -5.89 -4.57 1.86
N PRO A 63 -6.37 -4.74 0.61
CA PRO A 63 -6.96 -5.99 0.13
C PRO A 63 -5.88 -7.00 -0.28
N LEU A 64 -4.92 -7.28 0.62
CA LEU A 64 -3.83 -8.22 0.38
C LEU A 64 -3.97 -9.47 1.23
N ASP A 65 -3.88 -10.62 0.58
CA ASP A 65 -3.71 -11.89 1.27
C ASP A 65 -2.37 -11.90 2.02
N GLY A 66 -2.35 -12.52 3.20
CA GLY A 66 -1.16 -12.64 4.05
C GLY A 66 -0.89 -11.46 4.98
N LEU A 67 -1.72 -10.40 4.95
CA LEU A 67 -1.69 -9.33 5.95
C LEU A 67 -2.16 -9.84 7.32
N VAL A 68 -1.42 -9.52 8.37
CA VAL A 68 -1.71 -9.97 9.74
C VAL A 68 -2.48 -8.89 10.50
N GLU A 69 -3.66 -9.24 11.02
CA GLU A 69 -4.53 -8.34 11.80
C GLU A 69 -4.76 -8.89 13.22
N PRO A 70 -3.74 -8.85 14.11
CA PRO A 70 -3.84 -9.50 15.41
C PRO A 70 -4.68 -8.68 16.39
N ASP A 71 -5.36 -9.35 17.32
CA ASP A 71 -6.08 -8.71 18.44
C ASP A 71 -5.13 -7.95 19.39
N GLN A 72 -3.84 -8.30 19.39
CA GLN A 72 -2.79 -7.64 20.15
C GLN A 72 -1.60 -7.33 19.24
N PRO A 73 -1.57 -6.15 18.59
CA PRO A 73 -0.48 -5.75 17.70
C PRO A 73 0.89 -5.80 18.35
N THR A 74 1.83 -6.47 17.71
CA THR A 74 3.26 -6.44 18.07
C THR A 74 4.08 -5.71 17.01
N LEU A 75 5.30 -5.29 17.39
CA LEU A 75 6.24 -4.67 16.44
C LEU A 75 6.71 -5.66 15.36
N ASP A 76 6.74 -6.95 15.65
CA ASP A 76 7.13 -7.97 14.68
C ASP A 76 6.03 -8.17 13.63
N ASP A 77 4.75 -8.16 14.03
CA ASP A 77 3.62 -8.16 13.09
C ASP A 77 3.65 -6.93 12.17
N LEU A 78 3.87 -5.73 12.76
CA LEU A 78 3.97 -4.49 12.00
C LEU A 78 5.11 -4.58 10.96
N ARG A 79 6.27 -5.10 11.35
CA ARG A 79 7.43 -5.27 10.44
C ARG A 79 7.17 -6.30 9.35
N ALA A 80 6.46 -7.39 9.67
CA ALA A 80 6.08 -8.40 8.68
C ALA A 80 5.12 -7.80 7.65
N ASN A 81 4.08 -7.08 8.09
CA ASN A 81 3.15 -6.38 7.22
C ASN A 81 3.85 -5.29 6.39
N GLU A 82 4.74 -4.51 7.00
CA GLU A 82 5.57 -3.51 6.30
C GLU A 82 6.44 -4.16 5.21
N ALA A 83 7.07 -5.29 5.51
CA ALA A 83 7.88 -6.02 4.53
C ALA A 83 7.03 -6.60 3.39
N HIS A 84 5.83 -7.11 3.71
CA HIS A 84 4.88 -7.62 2.72
C HIS A 84 4.47 -6.52 1.73
N LEU A 85 4.03 -5.37 2.25
CA LEU A 85 3.70 -4.20 1.43
C LEU A 85 4.88 -3.72 0.57
N LYS A 86 6.10 -3.74 1.10
CA LYS A 86 7.30 -3.33 0.34
C LYS A 86 7.72 -4.34 -0.72
N SER A 87 7.13 -5.53 -0.75
CA SER A 87 7.37 -6.53 -1.79
C SER A 87 6.43 -6.37 -2.99
N CYS A 88 5.29 -5.67 -2.80
CA CYS A 88 4.34 -5.31 -3.85
C CYS A 88 4.99 -4.45 -4.93
N ASP A 89 4.65 -4.74 -6.18
CA ASP A 89 5.07 -3.94 -7.32
C ASP A 89 4.05 -2.84 -7.68
N ALA A 90 4.33 -2.09 -8.75
CA ALA A 90 3.48 -0.99 -9.16
C ALA A 90 2.06 -1.42 -9.55
N TYR A 91 1.89 -2.64 -10.07
CA TYR A 91 0.57 -3.17 -10.43
C TYR A 91 -0.22 -3.54 -9.18
N ASP A 92 0.41 -4.20 -8.21
CA ASP A 92 -0.23 -4.46 -6.91
C ASP A 92 -0.70 -3.14 -6.26
N TRP A 93 0.13 -2.10 -6.27
CA TRP A 93 -0.20 -0.82 -5.65
C TRP A 93 -1.37 -0.09 -6.27
N ILE A 94 -1.58 -0.18 -7.59
CA ILE A 94 -2.78 0.40 -8.23
C ILE A 94 -4.06 -0.38 -7.91
N MET A 95 -3.93 -1.64 -7.49
CA MET A 95 -5.04 -2.46 -7.02
C MET A 95 -5.37 -2.23 -5.54
N ILE A 96 -4.40 -1.74 -4.77
CA ILE A 96 -4.54 -1.46 -3.33
C ILE A 96 -5.09 -0.05 -3.08
N SER A 97 -4.58 0.97 -3.78
CA SER A 97 -4.80 2.38 -3.40
C SER A 97 -4.68 3.36 -4.57
N ASP A 98 -5.24 4.56 -4.39
CA ASP A 98 -5.14 5.70 -5.31
C ASP A 98 -3.83 6.52 -5.13
N LEU A 99 -2.75 5.89 -4.68
CA LEU A 99 -1.44 6.53 -4.50
C LEU A 99 -0.86 7.10 -5.80
N PHE A 100 -1.22 6.53 -6.94
CA PHE A 100 -0.78 6.96 -8.26
C PHE A 100 -1.93 7.71 -8.96
N PRO A 101 -1.65 8.80 -9.71
CA PRO A 101 -2.67 9.47 -10.50
C PRO A 101 -3.37 8.50 -11.45
N GLU A 102 -4.66 8.72 -11.68
CA GLU A 102 -5.51 7.82 -12.47
C GLU A 102 -4.91 7.48 -13.85
N GLU A 103 -4.39 8.46 -14.59
CA GLU A 103 -3.74 8.23 -15.88
C GLU A 103 -2.50 7.32 -15.78
N THR A 104 -1.76 7.42 -14.68
CA THR A 104 -0.60 6.56 -14.40
C THR A 104 -1.06 5.15 -14.08
N ALA A 105 -2.11 5.01 -13.27
CA ALA A 105 -2.69 3.71 -12.94
C ALA A 105 -3.18 2.97 -14.20
N TYR A 106 -3.88 3.65 -15.12
CA TYR A 106 -4.31 3.04 -16.39
C TYR A 106 -3.15 2.59 -17.26
N LYS A 107 -2.05 3.36 -17.31
CA LYS A 107 -0.85 2.97 -18.08
C LYS A 107 -0.21 1.72 -17.50
N ILE A 108 -0.13 1.63 -16.16
CA ILE A 108 0.39 0.45 -15.47
C ILE A 108 -0.54 -0.75 -15.75
N ALA A 109 -1.85 -0.60 -15.59
CA ALA A 109 -2.81 -1.67 -15.87
C ALA A 109 -2.70 -2.18 -17.32
N ASP A 110 -2.65 -1.28 -18.31
CA ASP A 110 -2.51 -1.65 -19.73
C ASP A 110 -1.22 -2.44 -20.00
N GLU A 111 -0.08 -2.03 -19.42
CA GLU A 111 1.20 -2.74 -19.58
C GLU A 111 1.11 -4.19 -19.08
N TRP A 112 0.36 -4.41 -18.00
CA TRP A 112 0.24 -5.69 -17.32
C TRP A 112 -0.81 -6.61 -17.94
N GLU A 113 -1.98 -6.07 -18.30
CA GLU A 113 -3.18 -6.83 -18.66
C GLU A 113 -3.40 -7.01 -20.16
N ARG A 114 -2.74 -6.21 -21.02
CA ARG A 114 -2.87 -6.35 -22.48
C ARG A 114 -2.49 -7.77 -22.92
N PRO A 115 -3.01 -8.28 -24.06
CA PRO A 115 -2.61 -9.58 -24.59
C PRO A 115 -1.09 -9.72 -24.75
N GLY A 116 -0.53 -10.82 -24.25
CA GLY A 116 0.92 -11.03 -24.14
C GLY A 116 1.62 -10.16 -23.10
N GLY A 117 0.86 -9.50 -22.22
CA GLY A 117 1.33 -8.66 -21.13
C GLY A 117 1.94 -9.45 -19.97
N LYS A 118 2.44 -8.74 -18.96
CA LYS A 118 3.18 -9.33 -17.83
C LYS A 118 2.35 -10.36 -17.07
N LEU A 119 1.05 -10.16 -16.95
CA LEU A 119 0.17 -11.06 -16.21
C LEU A 119 -0.05 -12.40 -16.93
N GLU A 120 -0.13 -12.38 -18.26
CA GLU A 120 -0.19 -13.61 -19.08
C GLU A 120 1.15 -14.35 -19.02
N GLN A 121 2.26 -13.63 -19.19
CA GLN A 121 3.61 -14.20 -19.10
C GLN A 121 3.87 -14.86 -17.74
N ALA A 122 3.43 -14.24 -16.64
CA ALA A 122 3.59 -14.79 -15.30
C ALA A 122 2.81 -16.10 -15.10
N LYS A 123 1.64 -16.24 -15.73
CA LYS A 123 0.84 -17.47 -15.71
C LYS A 123 1.51 -18.58 -16.52
N GLU A 124 2.03 -18.26 -17.70
CA GLU A 124 2.74 -19.21 -18.55
C GLU A 124 3.99 -19.77 -17.86
N ILE A 125 4.74 -18.92 -17.14
CA ILE A 125 5.92 -19.35 -16.38
C ILE A 125 5.54 -20.18 -15.15
N GLY A 126 4.39 -19.90 -14.53
CA GLY A 126 3.87 -20.65 -13.39
C GLY A 126 3.34 -22.05 -13.75
N ASP A 127 2.86 -22.24 -14.98
CA ASP A 127 2.31 -23.52 -15.48
C ASP A 127 3.39 -24.51 -15.96
N ASP A 128 4.64 -24.09 -16.14
CA ASP A 128 5.77 -24.95 -16.55
C ASP A 128 6.48 -25.65 -15.36
N VAL A 129 5.94 -25.54 -14.14
CA VAL A 129 6.49 -26.17 -12.92
C VAL A 129 5.46 -27.10 -12.26
N PHE A 130 4.93 -28.08 -13.01
CA PHE A 130 4.31 -29.29 -12.44
C PHE A 130 4.52 -30.52 -13.33
#